data_AF-A0A0R1E6T8-F1
#
_entry.id   AF-A0A0R1E6T8-F1
#
_cell.length_a   1.000
_cell.length_b   1.000
_cell.length_c   1.000
_cell.angle_alpha   90.00
_cell.angle_beta   90.00
_cell.angle_gamma   90.00
#
_symmetry.space_group_name_H-M   'P 1'
#
loop_
_entity.id
_entity.type
_entity.pdbx_description
1 polymer ?
#
loop_
_entity_poly.entity_id
_entity_poly.type
_entity_poly.pdbx_seq_one_letter_code
_entity_poly.pdbx_strand_id
1 'polypeptide(L)'
;MSHRKFSAPRHGSMAFYPKKRSARHRGKVKAFPKDDASKPVHLTCFIGYKAGMTHIVREADRPGSKINKKEVVEAVTVLETPPMIVVGAVGYIETPFGLRALVNVWAQHLSEECRRRFYKNCSSISLLRELFKSLNVV
;
A
#
# COMPACT_ATOMS: atom_id res chain seq x y z
N MET A 1 -27.76 35.78 16.12
CA MET A 1 -27.69 34.87 14.96
C MET A 1 -29.03 34.17 14.82
N SER A 2 -29.79 34.47 13.77
CA SER A 2 -31.09 33.81 13.55
C SER A 2 -30.89 32.36 13.11
N HIS A 3 -31.86 31.51 13.44
CA HIS A 3 -31.87 30.14 12.98
C HIS A 3 -31.96 30.08 11.44
N ARG A 4 -31.32 29.07 10.85
CA ARG A 4 -31.30 28.87 9.40
C ARG A 4 -32.74 28.64 8.88
N LYS A 5 -33.13 29.34 7.81
CA LYS A 5 -34.51 29.32 7.26
C LYS A 5 -34.98 27.96 6.73
N PHE A 6 -34.10 27.19 6.07
CA PHE A 6 -34.40 25.85 5.55
C PHE A 6 -33.26 24.89 5.87
N SER A 7 -33.55 23.70 6.37
CA SER A 7 -32.53 22.67 6.61
C SER A 7 -31.93 22.17 5.30
N ALA A 8 -30.61 21.96 5.26
CA ALA A 8 -29.99 21.15 4.22
C ALA A 8 -28.78 20.40 4.79
N PRO A 9 -28.32 19.33 4.10
CA PRO A 9 -27.11 18.61 4.48
C PRO A 9 -25.89 19.51 4.53
N ARG A 10 -24.89 19.07 5.29
CA ARG A 10 -23.57 19.73 5.35
C ARG A 10 -22.82 19.51 4.04
N HIS A 11 -22.03 20.50 3.63
CA HIS A 11 -21.12 20.36 2.50
C HIS A 11 -19.88 19.54 2.87
N GLY A 12 -19.89 18.28 2.46
CA GLY A 12 -18.77 17.36 2.61
C GLY A 12 -18.71 16.65 3.95
N SER A 13 -17.91 15.58 3.98
CA SER A 13 -17.67 14.80 5.19
C SER A 13 -16.51 15.39 6.01
N MET A 14 -16.75 15.55 7.32
CA MET A 14 -15.75 16.04 8.27
C MET A 14 -14.65 15.00 8.54
N ALA A 15 -14.87 13.72 8.22
CA ALA A 15 -13.89 12.65 8.44
C ALA A 15 -12.63 12.77 7.58
N PHE A 16 -12.68 13.55 6.50
CA PHE A 16 -11.54 13.78 5.59
C PHE A 16 -10.81 15.12 5.87
N TYR A 17 -11.09 15.76 7.00
CA TYR A 17 -10.34 16.92 7.46
C TYR A 17 -9.14 16.48 8.33
N PRO A 18 -8.02 17.21 8.29
CA PRO A 18 -7.74 18.38 7.43
C PRO A 18 -7.45 17.97 5.97
N LYS A 19 -7.97 18.75 5.01
CA LYS A 19 -7.74 18.58 3.56
C LYS A 19 -6.35 19.08 3.14
N LYS A 20 -5.31 18.55 3.76
CA LYS A 20 -3.90 18.85 3.46
C LYS A 20 -3.28 17.78 2.57
N ARG A 21 -2.15 18.10 1.92
CA ARG A 21 -1.37 17.11 1.17
C ARG A 21 -0.88 16.00 2.10
N SER A 22 -0.92 14.76 1.64
CA SER A 22 -0.36 13.64 2.38
C SER A 22 1.16 13.79 2.47
N ALA A 23 1.74 13.50 3.63
CA ALA A 23 3.19 13.50 3.82
C ALA A 23 3.89 12.32 3.12
N ARG A 24 3.13 11.26 2.81
CA ARG A 24 3.64 10.05 2.16
C ARG A 24 3.12 9.99 0.73
N HIS A 25 3.98 9.51 -0.17
CA HIS A 25 3.64 9.28 -1.57
C HIS A 25 2.92 7.94 -1.79
N ARG A 26 3.27 6.92 -1.01
CA ARG A 26 2.65 5.58 -1.10
C ARG A 26 1.50 5.45 -0.10
N GLY A 27 0.50 4.64 -0.48
CA GLY A 27 -0.58 4.26 0.43
C GLY A 27 -0.04 3.58 1.69
N LYS A 28 -0.60 3.93 2.85
CA LYS A 28 -0.29 3.29 4.13
C LYS A 28 -1.48 2.43 4.54
N VAL A 29 -1.27 1.12 4.63
CA VAL A 29 -2.24 0.21 5.25
C VAL A 29 -2.25 0.48 6.77
N LYS A 30 -3.42 0.81 7.32
CA LYS A 30 -3.59 1.09 8.76
C LYS A 30 -4.08 -0.13 9.55
N ALA A 31 -4.79 -1.03 8.87
CA ALA A 31 -5.28 -2.28 9.43
C ALA A 31 -5.19 -3.34 8.33
N PHE A 32 -4.62 -4.48 8.66
CA PHE A 32 -4.61 -5.66 7.80
C PHE A 32 -5.90 -6.46 8.01
N PRO A 33 -6.25 -7.40 7.09
CA PRO A 33 -7.33 -8.35 7.32
C PRO A 33 -7.14 -9.09 8.65
N LYS A 34 -8.25 -9.49 9.27
CA LYS A 34 -8.20 -10.32 10.48
C LYS A 34 -7.55 -11.67 10.15
N ASP A 35 -6.69 -12.12 11.05
CA ASP A 35 -5.99 -13.39 10.88
C ASP A 35 -6.94 -14.58 11.05
N ASP A 36 -6.66 -15.66 10.32
CA ASP A 36 -7.41 -16.92 10.33
C ASP A 36 -6.41 -18.07 10.35
N ALA A 37 -6.19 -18.61 11.55
CA ALA A 37 -5.21 -19.67 11.80
C ALA A 37 -5.53 -21.00 11.08
N SER A 38 -6.74 -21.17 10.55
CA SER A 38 -7.10 -22.38 9.78
C SER A 38 -6.47 -22.40 8.38
N LYS A 39 -6.07 -21.24 7.85
CA LYS A 39 -5.56 -21.10 6.49
C LYS A 39 -4.04 -21.06 6.48
N PRO A 40 -3.40 -21.47 5.37
CA PRO A 40 -1.97 -21.32 5.20
C PRO A 40 -1.57 -19.83 5.20
N VAL A 41 -0.33 -19.59 5.63
CA VAL A 41 0.27 -18.26 5.63
C VAL A 41 0.28 -17.70 4.21
N HIS A 42 -0.23 -16.48 4.03
CA HIS A 42 -0.30 -15.80 2.75
C HIS A 42 0.04 -14.31 2.92
N LEU A 43 0.52 -13.69 1.83
CA LEU A 43 0.80 -12.26 1.82
C LEU A 43 -0.51 -11.46 1.70
N THR A 44 -0.63 -10.42 2.50
CA THR A 44 -1.87 -9.63 2.60
C THR A 44 -1.95 -8.46 1.61
N CYS A 45 -0.81 -8.03 1.06
CA CYS A 45 -0.76 -6.85 0.20
C CYS A 45 0.32 -6.93 -0.87
N PHE A 46 0.14 -6.15 -1.92
CA PHE A 46 1.05 -6.04 -3.06
C PHE A 46 1.14 -4.57 -3.51
N ILE A 47 2.26 -4.19 -4.13
CA ILE A 47 2.45 -2.84 -4.70
C ILE A 47 2.24 -2.89 -6.20
N GLY A 48 1.38 -2.02 -6.71
CA GLY A 48 1.16 -1.82 -8.14
C GLY A 48 1.26 -0.35 -8.55
N TYR A 49 1.45 -0.13 -9.84
CA TYR A 49 1.52 1.19 -10.47
C TYR A 49 0.36 1.34 -11.46
N LYS A 50 -0.29 2.50 -11.46
CA LYS A 50 -1.40 2.76 -12.40
C LYS A 50 -0.84 2.93 -13.81
N ALA A 51 -1.14 1.99 -14.70
CA ALA A 51 -0.71 2.03 -16.10
C ALA A 51 -1.70 2.82 -16.98
N GLY A 52 -3.00 2.62 -16.76
CA GLY A 52 -4.03 3.27 -17.57
C GLY A 52 -5.45 2.85 -17.22
N MET A 53 -6.39 3.24 -18.06
CA MET A 53 -7.79 2.85 -17.98
C MET A 53 -8.32 2.49 -19.37
N THR A 54 -9.15 1.46 -19.43
CA THR A 54 -9.82 0.98 -20.65
C THR A 54 -11.27 0.62 -20.32
N HIS A 55 -12.01 0.13 -21.31
CA HIS A 55 -13.32 -0.49 -21.09
C HIS A 55 -13.27 -1.94 -21.53
N ILE A 56 -14.07 -2.79 -20.88
CA ILE A 56 -14.27 -4.18 -21.29
C ILE A 56 -15.75 -4.40 -21.59
N VAL A 57 -16.02 -5.33 -22.49
CA VAL A 57 -17.35 -5.91 -22.67
C VAL A 57 -17.36 -7.24 -21.93
N ARG A 58 -18.31 -7.42 -21.01
CA ARG A 58 -18.52 -8.73 -20.36
C ARG A 58 -20.00 -9.06 -20.30
N GLU A 59 -20.32 -10.34 -20.33
CA GLU A 59 -21.66 -10.81 -20.03
C GLU A 59 -21.91 -10.73 -18.51
N ALA A 60 -23.05 -10.18 -18.12
CA ALA A 60 -23.42 -10.09 -16.71
C ALA A 60 -24.24 -11.31 -16.28
N ASP A 61 -23.66 -12.19 -15.46
CA ASP A 61 -24.39 -13.26 -14.77
C ASP A 61 -24.78 -12.81 -13.36
N ARG A 62 -25.97 -12.18 -13.26
CA ARG A 62 -26.54 -11.67 -12.00
C ARG A 62 -28.06 -11.90 -12.01
N PRO A 63 -28.53 -13.08 -11.57
CA PRO A 63 -29.96 -13.39 -11.49
C PRO A 63 -30.74 -12.32 -10.72
N GLY A 64 -31.92 -11.94 -11.23
CA GLY A 64 -32.75 -10.88 -10.66
C GLY A 64 -32.40 -9.46 -11.10
N SER A 65 -31.29 -9.27 -11.81
CA SER A 65 -30.92 -7.97 -12.38
C SER A 65 -31.49 -7.77 -13.79
N LYS A 66 -31.86 -6.53 -14.15
CA LYS A 66 -32.33 -6.17 -15.51
C LYS A 66 -31.27 -6.40 -16.60
N ILE A 67 -30.00 -6.46 -16.19
CA ILE A 67 -28.83 -6.66 -17.06
C ILE A 67 -28.38 -8.13 -17.14
N ASN A 68 -29.13 -9.07 -16.53
CA ASN A 68 -28.75 -10.49 -16.55
C ASN A 68 -28.69 -11.04 -17.99
N LYS A 69 -27.65 -11.82 -18.31
CA LYS A 69 -27.39 -12.41 -19.64
C LYS A 69 -27.32 -11.38 -20.79
N LYS A 70 -26.85 -10.17 -20.48
CA LYS A 70 -26.60 -9.12 -21.47
C LYS A 70 -25.15 -8.69 -21.38
N GLU A 71 -24.63 -8.24 -22.51
CA GLU A 71 -23.33 -7.59 -22.59
C GLU A 71 -23.39 -6.20 -21.96
N VAL A 72 -22.44 -5.92 -21.07
CA VAL A 72 -22.29 -4.63 -20.41
C VAL A 72 -20.87 -4.12 -20.63
N VAL A 73 -20.77 -2.84 -20.97
CA VAL A 73 -19.49 -2.14 -21.07
C VAL A 73 -19.15 -1.54 -19.71
N GLU A 74 -18.03 -1.96 -19.12
CA GLU A 74 -17.57 -1.47 -17.82
C GLU A 74 -16.18 -0.85 -17.94
N ALA A 75 -15.97 0.26 -17.22
CA ALA A 75 -14.66 0.90 -17.13
C ALA A 75 -13.73 0.13 -16.19
N VAL A 76 -12.50 -0.10 -16.63
CA VAL A 76 -11.49 -0.88 -15.89
C VAL A 76 -10.20 -0.06 -15.77
N THR A 77 -9.50 -0.22 -14.65
CA THR A 77 -8.17 0.36 -14.44
C THR A 77 -7.13 -0.74 -14.51
N VAL A 78 -6.10 -0.54 -15.32
CA VAL A 78 -4.98 -1.47 -15.46
C VAL A 78 -3.87 -1.06 -14.50
N LEU A 79 -3.45 -2.00 -13.65
CA LEU A 79 -2.37 -1.83 -12.70
C LEU A 79 -1.19 -2.73 -13.09
N GLU A 80 -0.04 -2.14 -13.37
CA GLU A 80 1.21 -2.87 -13.56
C GLU A 80 1.75 -3.29 -12.20
N THR A 81 2.08 -4.58 -12.06
CA THR A 81 2.45 -5.20 -10.79
C THR A 81 3.74 -6.00 -10.97
N PRO A 82 4.92 -5.34 -11.06
CA PRO A 82 6.18 -6.05 -11.21
C PRO A 82 6.45 -6.93 -9.98
N PRO A 83 7.18 -8.06 -10.13
CA PRO A 83 7.50 -8.95 -9.02
C PRO A 83 8.18 -8.22 -7.87
N MET A 84 7.72 -8.44 -6.65
CA MET A 84 8.32 -7.85 -5.45
C MET A 84 9.44 -8.74 -4.89
N ILE A 85 10.52 -8.10 -4.45
CA ILE A 85 11.63 -8.77 -3.75
C ILE A 85 11.46 -8.59 -2.24
N VAL A 86 11.41 -9.69 -1.50
CA VAL A 86 11.35 -9.69 -0.03
C VAL A 86 12.77 -9.55 0.52
N VAL A 87 12.99 -8.56 1.38
CA VAL A 87 14.32 -8.21 1.92
C VAL A 87 14.51 -8.54 3.40
N GLY A 88 13.42 -8.88 4.09
CA GLY A 88 13.44 -9.12 5.53
C GLY A 88 12.06 -9.36 6.12
N ALA A 89 12.04 -9.65 7.42
CA ALA A 89 10.85 -9.86 8.23
C ALA A 89 10.87 -8.98 9.48
N VAL A 90 9.69 -8.61 9.97
CA VAL A 90 9.52 -7.79 11.17
C VAL A 90 8.60 -8.51 12.14
N GLY A 91 9.09 -8.75 13.36
CA GLY A 91 8.28 -9.28 14.45
C GLY A 91 7.63 -8.16 15.25
N TYR A 92 6.34 -8.27 15.54
CA TYR A 92 5.62 -7.36 16.41
C TYR A 92 5.26 -8.04 17.73
N ILE A 93 5.31 -7.27 18.82
CA ILE A 93 4.85 -7.70 20.14
C ILE A 93 3.69 -6.81 20.59
N GLU A 94 2.70 -7.42 21.24
CA GLU A 94 1.63 -6.69 21.91
C GLU A 94 2.13 -6.12 23.23
N THR A 95 1.96 -4.81 23.39
CA THR A 95 2.25 -4.10 24.63
C THR A 95 0.96 -3.43 25.11
N PRO A 96 0.85 -3.04 26.41
CA PRO A 96 -0.33 -2.30 26.88
C PRO A 96 -0.59 -0.98 26.14
N PHE A 97 0.40 -0.46 25.41
CA PHE A 97 0.30 0.74 24.57
C PHE A 97 0.10 0.45 23.08
N GLY A 98 -0.12 -0.82 22.71
CA GLY A 98 -0.32 -1.29 21.34
C GLY A 98 0.85 -2.12 20.78
N LEU A 99 0.83 -2.34 19.46
CA LEU A 99 1.84 -3.14 18.79
C LEU A 99 3.17 -2.39 18.65
N ARG A 100 4.26 -3.03 19.07
CA ARG A 100 5.63 -2.50 18.94
C ARG A 100 6.47 -3.43 18.08
N ALA A 101 7.27 -2.89 17.18
CA ALA A 101 8.25 -3.67 16.44
C ALA A 101 9.36 -4.15 17.41
N LEU A 102 9.58 -5.45 17.47
CA LEU A 102 10.56 -6.06 18.36
C LEU A 102 11.93 -6.12 17.67
N VAL A 103 12.01 -6.82 16.54
CA VAL A 103 13.24 -7.03 15.76
C VAL A 103 12.91 -7.03 14.27
N ASN A 104 13.85 -6.51 13.47
CA ASN A 104 13.86 -6.59 12.02
C ASN A 104 15.00 -7.54 11.60
N VAL A 105 14.66 -8.64 10.92
CA VAL A 105 15.64 -9.58 10.35
C VAL A 105 15.80 -9.26 8.87
N TRP A 106 17.05 -9.10 8.42
CA TRP A 106 17.37 -8.78 7.03
C TRP A 106 17.97 -9.98 6.31
N ALA A 107 17.78 -10.03 4.99
CA ALA A 107 18.50 -10.96 4.14
C ALA A 107 20.00 -10.63 4.10
N GLN A 108 20.85 -11.63 3.88
CA GLN A 108 22.30 -11.45 3.80
C GLN A 108 22.72 -10.56 2.61
N HIS A 109 22.05 -10.71 1.47
CA HIS A 109 22.37 -9.97 0.25
C HIS A 109 21.24 -9.00 -0.11
N LEU A 110 21.52 -7.69 0.06
CA LEU A 110 20.60 -6.62 -0.34
C LEU A 110 20.97 -6.07 -1.72
N SER A 111 19.98 -5.97 -2.60
CA SER A 111 20.11 -5.31 -3.90
C SER A 111 20.41 -3.81 -3.76
N GLU A 112 21.07 -3.24 -4.77
CA GLU A 112 21.40 -1.81 -4.82
C GLU A 112 20.14 -0.93 -4.83
N GLU A 113 19.08 -1.39 -5.49
CA GLU A 113 17.78 -0.71 -5.52
C GLU A 113 17.16 -0.56 -4.12
N CYS A 114 17.34 -1.55 -3.25
CA CYS A 114 16.91 -1.46 -1.85
C CYS A 114 17.77 -0.44 -1.09
N ARG A 115 19.10 -0.48 -1.29
CA ARG A 115 20.06 0.43 -0.63
C ARG A 115 19.82 1.89 -1.00
N ARG A 116 19.38 2.15 -2.23
CA ARG A 116 19.01 3.50 -2.70
C ARG A 116 17.95 4.19 -1.83
N ARG A 117 17.10 3.45 -1.12
CA ARG A 117 16.09 4.05 -0.22
C ARG A 117 16.68 4.78 0.99
N PHE A 118 17.91 4.46 1.39
CA PHE A 118 18.54 5.06 2.57
C PHE A 118 19.23 6.40 2.26
N TYR A 119 19.45 6.73 0.98
CA TYR A 119 20.21 7.91 0.57
C TYR A 119 19.35 8.86 -0.26
N LYS A 120 19.49 10.17 -0.01
CA LYS A 120 18.87 11.21 -0.86
C LYS A 120 19.69 11.43 -2.15
N ASN A 121 21.02 11.41 -2.05
CA ASN A 121 21.94 11.55 -3.17
C ASN A 121 22.66 10.22 -3.40
N CYS A 122 22.52 9.65 -4.61
CA CYS A 122 23.09 8.33 -4.94
C CYS A 122 24.49 8.38 -5.57
N SER A 123 24.93 9.54 -6.07
CA SER A 123 26.23 9.69 -6.74
C SER A 123 27.43 9.45 -5.83
N SER A 124 27.27 9.54 -4.51
CA SER A 124 28.31 9.29 -3.50
C SER A 124 28.36 7.84 -2.99
N ILE A 125 27.51 6.94 -3.49
CA ILE A 125 27.43 5.54 -3.05
C ILE A 125 28.67 4.72 -3.47
N SER A 126 29.30 5.06 -4.60
CA SER A 126 30.52 4.40 -5.06
C SER A 126 31.69 4.60 -4.08
N LEU A 127 31.87 5.81 -3.55
CA LEU A 127 32.93 6.13 -2.58
C LEU A 127 32.67 5.50 -1.19
N LEU A 128 31.39 5.35 -0.80
CA LEU A 128 31.04 4.69 0.47
C LEU A 128 31.08 3.16 0.41
N ARG A 129 31.07 2.55 -0.78
CA ARG A 129 31.27 1.09 -0.92
C ARG A 129 32.66 0.65 -0.45
N GLU A 130 33.68 1.51 -0.56
CA GLU A 130 35.02 1.23 -0.04
C GLU A 130 35.08 1.34 1.48
N LEU A 131 34.37 2.32 2.07
CA LEU A 131 34.27 2.49 3.52
C LEU A 131 33.43 1.41 4.24
N PHE A 132 32.37 0.88 3.59
CA PHE A 132 31.60 -0.23 4.16
C PHE A 132 32.26 -1.60 3.97
N LYS A 133 33.19 -1.75 3.01
CA LYS A 133 34.02 -2.97 2.91
C LYS A 133 35.11 -3.04 4.00
N SER A 134 35.57 -1.90 4.53
CA SER A 134 36.58 -1.87 5.59
C SER A 134 36.00 -2.02 7.01
N LEU A 135 34.71 -1.72 7.19
CA LEU A 135 33.97 -1.99 8.41
C LEU A 135 33.24 -3.32 8.29
N ASN A 136 33.91 -4.42 8.67
CA ASN A 136 33.28 -5.72 8.91
C ASN A 136 32.20 -5.60 10.00
N VAL A 137 30.99 -5.23 9.61
CA VAL A 137 29.79 -5.35 10.43
C VAL A 137 28.76 -6.09 9.60
N VAL A 138 28.78 -7.42 9.77
CA VAL A 138 27.76 -8.46 9.49
C VAL A 138 26.90 -8.29 8.25
#